data_AF-A0A090QKH1-F1
#
_entry.id   AF-A0A090QKH1-F1
#
_cell.length_a   1.000
_cell.length_b   1.000
_cell.length_c   1.000
_cell.angle_alpha   90.00
_cell.angle_beta   90.00
_cell.angle_gamma   90.00
#
_symmetry.space_group_name_H-M   'P 1'
#
loop_
_entity.id
_entity.type
_entity.pdbx_description
1 polymer ?
#
loop_
_entity_poly.entity_id
_entity_poly.type
_entity_poly.pdbx_seq_one_letter_code
_entity_poly.pdbx_strand_id
1 'polypeptide(L)'
;MGCGIYAEVQDGVWTHQEPAFDHPFNAGGHCAKGAALREHGHGERRVKYPMKLVNGKWKKLSWDQALTEVSQQVLKIREESGPDSVYFLGSAKHNNEQAYLFRKMVSLWGTNNVDHQARICHSTTVAGVANTWGYGAMTNSLNDMHNCKSILFIGSNPAEAHPVAMQHILIAKERNNCKIVVVDPRRTRTAAKSDHYVSLRPGSDVAFIWGVLYHIFQNGWEDKEFIRQRVWGMDDVRAEVAKWNPAEVERVTGVKEADVYQTAKMLSENRPGCVVWCMGGTQHTTGNNNTRAYCILELALGNMGKSGGGANIFRGHDNVQGATDFGVLSDNLPGYYGLSEGAWKHWSKVWDVDYEWLQGRFDQNEYHGKKPMYNAGIPVSRWIDGVLENKANIEQNDNIRAMFYWGHAVNSQTRGPEMRKAMGKLDMMVIVDPYPGVAAVMNGRTDNVYLLPATTQFETTGSVTATNRSIQWRDQVIEPLFESKPDHEIMYLLSQKLGISDQLFKHIKIENNRPVIEDITREYNKGMWTIGYTGQSPERLKAHQKNWHTFDNTSLEAVGGPANGETYGLPWPCWGTPEMKHPGTHILYDTSKTVAQGGGNFRARFGVERNGESYWLTTATH
;
A
#
# COMPACT_ATOMS: atom_id res chain seq x y z
N MET A 1 -0.88 -8.68 -6.47
CA MET A 1 -1.82 -9.74 -6.91
C MET A 1 -2.07 -10.73 -5.79
N GLY A 2 -1.03 -11.46 -5.33
CA GLY A 2 -1.20 -12.47 -4.29
C GLY A 2 -1.50 -13.84 -4.90
N CYS A 3 -0.65 -14.30 -5.81
CA CYS A 3 -0.85 -15.58 -6.49
C CYS A 3 -0.35 -16.71 -5.58
N GLY A 4 -1.17 -17.75 -5.42
CA GLY A 4 -0.79 -18.96 -4.71
C GLY A 4 0.19 -19.81 -5.50
N ILE A 5 1.12 -20.43 -4.80
CA ILE A 5 2.09 -21.38 -5.34
C ILE A 5 2.18 -22.60 -4.43
N TYR A 6 2.43 -23.76 -5.03
CA TYR A 6 2.94 -24.92 -4.31
C TYR A 6 4.45 -24.96 -4.51
N ALA A 7 5.20 -24.93 -3.42
CA ALA A 7 6.65 -25.07 -3.43
C ALA A 7 7.00 -26.50 -3.01
N GLU A 8 7.89 -27.15 -3.77
CA GLU A 8 8.42 -28.46 -3.44
C GLU A 8 9.84 -28.31 -2.86
N VAL A 9 10.03 -28.88 -1.67
CA VAL A 9 11.29 -28.80 -0.94
C VAL A 9 11.80 -30.22 -0.69
N GLN A 10 13.00 -30.51 -1.18
CA GLN A 10 13.68 -31.79 -1.01
C GLN A 10 14.99 -31.53 -0.26
N ASP A 11 15.21 -32.23 0.86
CA ASP A 11 16.41 -32.08 1.70
C ASP A 11 16.73 -30.63 2.09
N GLY A 12 15.69 -29.82 2.36
CA GLY A 12 15.83 -28.40 2.72
C GLY A 12 16.09 -27.46 1.55
N VAL A 13 16.09 -27.96 0.31
CA VAL A 13 16.31 -27.20 -0.92
C VAL A 13 15.00 -27.04 -1.69
N TRP A 14 14.67 -25.80 -2.07
CA TRP A 14 13.53 -25.54 -2.97
C TRP A 14 13.88 -25.98 -4.40
N THR A 15 13.35 -27.13 -4.82
CA THR A 15 13.67 -27.79 -6.10
C THR A 15 12.67 -27.46 -7.20
N HIS A 16 11.38 -27.46 -6.87
CA HIS A 16 10.30 -27.25 -7.85
C HIS A 16 9.22 -26.29 -7.33
N GLN A 17 8.48 -25.69 -8.25
CA GLN A 17 7.31 -24.88 -7.92
C GLN A 17 6.24 -24.98 -9.00
N GLU A 18 4.99 -24.98 -8.58
CA GLU A 18 3.84 -24.98 -9.46
C GLU A 18 2.85 -23.86 -9.09
N PRO A 19 2.14 -23.31 -10.09
CA PRO A 19 0.99 -22.49 -9.78
C PRO A 19 -0.05 -23.30 -9.00
N ALA A 20 -0.59 -22.72 -7.94
CA ALA A 20 -1.72 -23.34 -7.26
C ALA A 20 -2.97 -23.23 -8.15
N PHE A 21 -3.37 -24.36 -8.74
CA PHE A 21 -4.53 -24.46 -9.65
C PHE A 21 -5.87 -24.25 -8.95
N ASP A 22 -5.90 -24.53 -7.66
CA ASP A 22 -7.05 -24.42 -6.76
C ASP A 22 -7.05 -23.11 -5.95
N HIS A 23 -6.11 -22.20 -6.20
CA HIS A 23 -6.04 -20.93 -5.48
C HIS A 23 -6.97 -19.88 -6.13
N PRO A 24 -7.83 -19.20 -5.34
CA PRO A 24 -8.92 -18.40 -5.89
C PRO A 24 -8.48 -17.18 -6.71
N PHE A 25 -7.31 -16.60 -6.42
CA PHE A 25 -6.83 -15.41 -7.16
C PHE A 25 -6.15 -15.72 -8.49
N ASN A 26 -5.67 -16.94 -8.72
CA ASN A 26 -4.90 -17.21 -9.92
C ASN A 26 -5.36 -18.45 -10.67
N ALA A 27 -6.03 -19.41 -10.02
CA ALA A 27 -6.60 -20.60 -10.66
C ALA A 27 -5.62 -21.25 -11.66
N GLY A 28 -4.35 -21.41 -11.25
CA GLY A 28 -3.29 -21.96 -12.09
C GLY A 28 -2.53 -20.95 -12.96
N GLY A 29 -3.02 -19.71 -13.07
CA GLY A 29 -2.37 -18.64 -13.81
C GLY A 29 -1.10 -18.13 -13.12
N HIS A 30 0.01 -18.03 -13.87
CA HIS A 30 1.28 -17.50 -13.39
C HIS A 30 1.85 -16.50 -14.39
N CYS A 31 2.52 -15.46 -13.89
CA CYS A 31 3.31 -14.57 -14.75
C CYS A 31 4.79 -14.99 -14.74
N ALA A 32 5.57 -14.50 -15.70
CA ALA A 32 7.00 -14.81 -15.79
C ALA A 32 7.78 -14.54 -14.49
N LYS A 33 7.41 -13.49 -13.74
CA LYS A 33 8.01 -13.18 -12.43
C LYS A 33 7.66 -14.21 -11.36
N GLY A 34 6.41 -14.71 -11.37
CA GLY A 34 5.94 -15.74 -10.45
C GLY A 34 6.59 -17.10 -10.73
N ALA A 35 6.76 -17.44 -12.01
CA ALA A 35 7.42 -18.66 -12.45
C ALA A 35 8.93 -18.70 -12.09
N ALA A 36 9.57 -17.53 -11.97
CA ALA A 36 10.99 -17.41 -11.64
C ALA A 36 11.27 -17.16 -10.14
N LEU A 37 10.29 -17.33 -9.24
CA LEU A 37 10.46 -17.00 -7.82
C LEU A 37 11.55 -17.82 -7.14
N ARG A 38 11.64 -19.13 -7.45
CA ARG A 38 12.67 -20.04 -6.95
C ARG A 38 14.10 -19.52 -7.13
N GLU A 39 14.36 -18.74 -8.18
CA GLU A 39 15.69 -18.17 -8.44
C GLU A 39 16.16 -17.19 -7.35
N HIS A 40 15.25 -16.70 -6.49
CA HIS A 40 15.62 -15.93 -5.30
C HIS A 40 16.32 -16.77 -4.23
N GLY A 41 16.17 -18.10 -4.26
CA GLY A 41 16.85 -19.04 -3.37
C GLY A 41 18.25 -19.47 -3.85
N HIS A 42 18.64 -19.18 -5.10
CA HIS A 42 19.83 -19.79 -5.74
C HIS A 42 20.80 -18.79 -6.39
N GLY A 43 20.75 -17.51 -6.01
CA GLY A 43 21.53 -16.45 -6.66
C GLY A 43 22.98 -16.28 -6.17
N GLU A 44 23.93 -16.15 -7.11
CA GLU A 44 25.35 -15.87 -6.81
C GLU A 44 25.59 -14.47 -6.20
N ARG A 45 24.68 -13.52 -6.45
CA ARG A 45 24.80 -12.11 -6.03
C ARG A 45 24.25 -11.83 -4.64
N ARG A 46 23.89 -12.86 -3.87
CA ARG A 46 23.28 -12.74 -2.55
C ARG A 46 24.25 -12.19 -1.50
N VAL A 47 23.80 -11.29 -0.63
CA VAL A 47 24.57 -10.85 0.54
C VAL A 47 24.58 -11.99 1.56
N LYS A 48 25.77 -12.51 1.88
CA LYS A 48 25.92 -13.73 2.70
C LYS A 48 26.15 -13.45 4.19
N TYR A 49 26.72 -12.30 4.50
CA TYR A 49 27.14 -11.89 5.84
C TYR A 49 27.11 -10.37 5.94
N PRO A 50 27.05 -9.78 7.15
CA PRO A 50 27.20 -8.35 7.32
C PRO A 50 28.51 -7.85 6.70
N MET A 51 28.46 -6.76 5.96
CA MET A 51 29.63 -6.14 5.34
C MET A 51 29.68 -4.64 5.63
N LYS A 52 30.88 -4.09 5.70
CA LYS A 52 31.13 -2.65 5.76
C LYS A 52 32.10 -2.23 4.66
N LEU A 53 31.84 -1.09 4.06
CA LEU A 53 32.77 -0.45 3.14
C LEU A 53 33.86 0.27 3.94
N VAL A 54 35.12 -0.06 3.67
CA VAL A 54 36.31 0.55 4.29
C VAL A 54 37.35 0.82 3.21
N ASN A 55 37.76 2.08 3.03
CA ASN A 55 38.67 2.52 1.97
C ASN A 55 38.26 2.00 0.58
N GLY A 56 36.95 2.03 0.28
CA GLY A 56 36.37 1.59 -1.00
C GLY A 56 36.31 0.06 -1.20
N LYS A 57 36.63 -0.74 -0.17
CA LYS A 57 36.57 -2.20 -0.23
C LYS A 57 35.59 -2.76 0.80
N TRP A 58 34.75 -3.71 0.39
CA TRP A 58 33.84 -4.41 1.30
C TRP A 58 34.61 -5.36 2.21
N LYS A 59 34.40 -5.24 3.51
CA LYS A 59 34.96 -6.12 4.54
C LYS A 59 33.83 -6.83 5.27
N LYS A 60 33.99 -8.14 5.48
CA LYS A 60 33.08 -8.95 6.31
C LYS A 60 33.12 -8.47 7.76
N LEU A 61 31.96 -8.45 8.41
CA LEU A 61 31.78 -8.25 9.85
C LEU A 61 30.98 -9.42 10.44
N SER A 62 31.05 -9.57 11.77
CA SER A 62 30.02 -10.32 12.49
C SER A 62 28.76 -9.48 12.67
N TRP A 63 27.62 -10.12 12.95
CA TRP A 63 26.38 -9.41 13.29
C TRP A 63 26.51 -8.50 14.50
N ASP A 64 27.14 -8.97 15.58
CA ASP A 64 27.31 -8.17 16.80
C ASP A 64 28.19 -6.94 16.53
N GLN A 65 29.26 -7.09 15.75
CA GLN A 65 30.11 -5.96 15.37
C GLN A 65 29.33 -4.96 14.51
N ALA A 66 28.64 -5.43 13.46
CA ALA A 66 27.89 -4.56 12.56
C ALA A 66 26.80 -3.77 13.30
N LEU A 67 26.02 -4.44 14.16
CA LEU A 67 24.96 -3.80 14.92
C LEU A 67 25.52 -2.84 15.99
N THR A 68 26.63 -3.19 16.65
CA THR A 68 27.27 -2.31 17.63
C THR A 68 27.81 -1.04 16.98
N GLU A 69 28.51 -1.15 15.85
CA GLU A 69 29.02 0.02 15.12
C GLU A 69 27.87 0.90 14.61
N VAL A 70 26.83 0.31 14.03
CA VAL A 70 25.64 1.03 13.56
C VAL A 70 24.92 1.73 14.71
N SER A 71 24.66 1.02 15.82
CA SER A 71 23.93 1.57 16.97
C SER A 71 24.68 2.72 17.63
N GLN A 72 26.00 2.58 17.82
CA GLN A 72 26.83 3.63 18.40
C GLN A 72 26.80 4.90 17.54
N GLN A 73 26.92 4.75 16.21
CA GLN A 73 26.89 5.90 15.31
C GLN A 73 25.54 6.61 15.30
N VAL A 74 24.41 5.89 15.29
CA VAL A 74 23.08 6.56 15.32
C VAL A 74 22.78 7.17 16.68
N LEU A 75 23.22 6.57 17.79
CA LEU A 75 23.08 7.15 19.12
C LEU A 75 23.90 8.43 19.26
N LYS A 76 25.12 8.45 18.72
CA LYS A 76 25.94 9.65 18.62
C LYS A 76 25.26 10.74 17.79
N ILE A 77 24.75 10.41 16.60
CA ILE A 77 24.01 11.37 15.76
C ILE A 77 22.77 11.91 16.50
N ARG A 78 22.06 11.06 17.22
CA ARG A 78 20.90 11.46 18.02
C ARG A 78 21.28 12.45 19.11
N GLU A 79 22.38 12.22 19.82
CA GLU A 79 22.88 13.12 20.86
C GLU A 79 23.31 14.48 20.29
N GLU A 80 24.02 14.48 19.16
CA GLU A 80 24.55 15.69 18.54
C GLU A 80 23.48 16.53 17.81
N SER A 81 22.55 15.88 17.12
CA SER A 81 21.67 16.52 16.12
C SER A 81 20.18 16.16 16.28
N GLY A 82 19.80 15.38 17.29
CA GLY A 82 18.43 14.97 17.54
C GLY A 82 17.96 13.75 16.73
N PRO A 83 16.83 13.14 17.11
CA PRO A 83 16.36 11.87 16.55
C PRO A 83 15.96 11.94 15.07
N ASP A 84 15.53 13.11 14.59
CA ASP A 84 15.13 13.33 13.19
C ASP A 84 16.32 13.32 12.21
N SER A 85 17.55 13.41 12.71
CA SER A 85 18.77 13.30 11.87
C SER A 85 19.02 11.88 11.35
N VAL A 86 18.19 10.91 11.76
CA VAL A 86 18.22 9.53 11.28
C VAL A 86 16.92 9.23 10.53
N TYR A 87 17.06 8.80 9.28
CA TYR A 87 15.93 8.47 8.43
C TYR A 87 15.82 6.96 8.24
N PHE A 88 14.61 6.42 8.45
CA PHE A 88 14.31 5.00 8.36
C PHE A 88 13.42 4.70 7.16
N LEU A 89 14.01 4.34 6.02
CA LEU A 89 13.26 4.00 4.82
C LEU A 89 12.90 2.51 4.83
N GLY A 90 11.62 2.23 5.00
CA GLY A 90 11.08 0.86 5.08
C GLY A 90 10.63 0.31 3.72
N SER A 91 9.91 -0.82 3.78
CA SER A 91 9.58 -1.59 2.59
C SER A 91 8.15 -2.11 2.52
N ALA A 92 7.58 -2.06 1.31
CA ALA A 92 6.45 -2.87 0.85
C ALA A 92 6.80 -4.34 0.58
N LYS A 93 8.04 -4.76 0.85
CA LYS A 93 8.50 -6.16 0.84
C LYS A 93 8.44 -6.82 2.21
N HIS A 94 8.37 -6.02 3.27
CA HIS A 94 8.05 -6.54 4.59
C HIS A 94 6.69 -7.23 4.55
N ASN A 95 6.56 -8.33 5.28
CA ASN A 95 5.24 -8.80 5.65
C ASN A 95 4.57 -7.80 6.61
N ASN A 96 3.30 -7.98 6.89
CA ASN A 96 2.49 -7.08 7.70
C ASN A 96 3.06 -6.90 9.11
N GLU A 97 3.51 -7.99 9.73
CA GLU A 97 4.06 -8.01 11.08
C GLU A 97 5.40 -7.24 11.14
N GLN A 98 6.27 -7.42 10.15
CA GLN A 98 7.52 -6.69 10.01
C GLN A 98 7.28 -5.20 9.70
N ALA A 99 6.29 -4.86 8.87
CA ALA A 99 5.93 -3.48 8.57
C ALA A 99 5.43 -2.75 9.83
N TYR A 100 4.59 -3.44 10.62
CA TYR A 100 4.12 -2.96 11.92
C TYR A 100 5.28 -2.73 12.90
N LEU A 101 6.16 -3.73 13.08
CA LEU A 101 7.32 -3.62 13.96
C LEU A 101 8.24 -2.49 13.53
N PHE A 102 8.47 -2.34 12.22
CA PHE A 102 9.30 -1.26 11.70
C PHE A 102 8.72 0.10 12.07
N ARG A 103 7.42 0.32 11.84
CA ARG A 103 6.77 1.58 12.22
C ARG A 103 6.82 1.82 13.73
N LYS A 104 6.53 0.79 14.55
CA LYS A 104 6.60 0.86 16.02
C LYS A 104 8.02 1.21 16.47
N MET A 105 9.05 0.54 15.95
CA MET A 105 10.46 0.79 16.27
C MET A 105 10.85 2.24 15.96
N VAL A 106 10.46 2.79 14.81
CA VAL A 106 10.76 4.18 14.45
C VAL A 106 10.00 5.18 15.35
N SER A 107 8.76 4.87 15.74
CA SER A 107 8.02 5.66 16.73
C SER A 107 8.74 5.70 18.09
N LEU A 108 9.23 4.56 18.57
CA LEU A 108 9.98 4.47 19.83
C LEU A 108 11.39 5.05 19.74
N TRP A 109 11.97 5.10 18.54
CA TRP A 109 13.14 5.92 18.26
C TRP A 109 12.81 7.40 18.44
N GLY A 110 11.61 7.87 18.10
CA GLY A 110 11.19 9.25 18.31
C GLY A 110 11.37 10.14 17.08
N THR A 111 11.09 9.60 15.89
CA THR A 111 10.99 10.38 14.65
C THR A 111 9.80 9.93 13.82
N ASN A 112 9.32 10.82 12.95
CA ASN A 112 8.40 10.50 11.86
C ASN A 112 9.10 10.46 10.49
N ASN A 113 10.44 10.54 10.44
CA ASN A 113 11.25 10.33 9.23
C ASN A 113 11.28 8.85 8.83
N VAL A 114 10.11 8.34 8.43
CA VAL A 114 9.86 7.00 7.92
C VAL A 114 8.97 7.09 6.69
N ASP A 115 9.26 6.29 5.67
CA ASP A 115 8.41 6.18 4.49
C ASP A 115 8.67 4.84 3.77
N HIS A 116 7.99 4.59 2.66
CA HIS A 116 8.21 3.42 1.81
C HIS A 116 7.80 3.69 0.35
N GLN A 117 7.77 2.64 -0.48
CA GLN A 117 7.55 2.71 -1.93
C GLN A 117 6.17 3.29 -2.32
N ALA A 118 5.15 3.29 -1.44
CA ALA A 118 3.86 3.88 -1.79
C ALA A 118 3.98 5.36 -2.16
N ARG A 119 4.92 6.11 -1.56
CA ARG A 119 5.09 7.55 -1.80
C ARG A 119 5.37 7.91 -3.25
N ILE A 120 6.12 7.08 -3.95
CA ILE A 120 6.46 7.28 -5.36
C ILE A 120 5.44 6.65 -6.33
N CYS A 121 4.56 5.79 -5.80
CA CYS A 121 3.70 4.92 -6.60
C CYS A 121 2.23 5.31 -6.50
N HIS A 122 1.61 5.18 -5.32
CA HIS A 122 0.16 5.38 -5.13
C HIS A 122 -0.23 6.28 -3.95
N SER A 123 0.68 7.10 -3.39
CA SER A 123 0.29 8.04 -2.33
C SER A 123 -0.81 9.00 -2.78
N THR A 124 -0.83 9.38 -4.06
CA THR A 124 -1.85 10.26 -4.61
C THR A 124 -3.22 9.59 -4.67
N THR A 125 -3.28 8.28 -4.93
CA THR A 125 -4.50 7.48 -4.74
C THR A 125 -4.98 7.58 -3.31
N VAL A 126 -4.08 7.40 -2.32
CA VAL A 126 -4.48 7.39 -0.91
C VAL A 126 -5.14 8.71 -0.53
N ALA A 127 -4.51 9.82 -0.92
CA ALA A 127 -5.05 11.15 -0.64
C ALA A 127 -6.34 11.46 -1.42
N GLY A 128 -6.35 11.18 -2.74
CA GLY A 128 -7.48 11.52 -3.61
C GLY A 128 -8.73 10.72 -3.28
N VAL A 129 -8.63 9.40 -3.21
CA VAL A 129 -9.77 8.51 -2.95
C VAL A 129 -10.32 8.70 -1.54
N ALA A 130 -9.45 8.85 -0.54
CA ALA A 130 -9.90 9.13 0.82
C ALA A 130 -10.59 10.50 0.95
N ASN A 131 -10.27 11.48 0.09
CA ASN A 131 -10.99 12.75 0.03
C ASN A 131 -12.38 12.64 -0.62
N THR A 132 -12.69 11.51 -1.27
CA THR A 132 -14.02 11.26 -1.84
C THR A 132 -14.90 10.47 -0.87
N TRP A 133 -14.37 9.38 -0.27
CA TRP A 133 -15.20 8.48 0.55
C TRP A 133 -14.48 7.83 1.75
N GLY A 134 -13.41 8.45 2.24
CA GLY A 134 -12.83 8.17 3.55
C GLY A 134 -11.66 7.19 3.60
N TYR A 135 -11.53 6.26 2.65
CA TYR A 135 -10.35 5.36 2.58
C TYR A 135 -9.69 5.35 1.21
N GLY A 136 -8.36 5.34 1.25
CA GLY A 136 -7.50 5.35 0.09
C GLY A 136 -7.17 3.96 -0.46
N ALA A 137 -8.15 3.08 -0.62
CA ALA A 137 -7.96 1.67 -0.99
C ALA A 137 -8.83 1.26 -2.19
N MET A 138 -8.46 0.14 -2.84
CA MET A 138 -9.31 -0.54 -3.82
C MET A 138 -10.67 -0.82 -3.21
N THR A 139 -11.77 -0.82 -3.98
CA THR A 139 -13.11 -1.04 -3.41
C THR A 139 -13.64 -2.45 -3.59
N ASN A 140 -13.29 -3.13 -4.67
CA ASN A 140 -13.78 -4.48 -4.98
C ASN A 140 -12.63 -5.48 -5.03
N SER A 141 -12.93 -6.77 -5.21
CA SER A 141 -11.92 -7.81 -5.42
C SER A 141 -11.58 -7.96 -6.90
N LEU A 142 -10.45 -8.59 -7.19
CA LEU A 142 -10.07 -8.95 -8.57
C LEU A 142 -11.09 -9.92 -9.19
N ASN A 143 -11.57 -10.87 -8.39
CA ASN A 143 -12.55 -11.88 -8.80
C ASN A 143 -13.92 -11.27 -9.07
N ASP A 144 -14.32 -10.27 -8.29
CA ASP A 144 -15.58 -9.55 -8.50
C ASP A 144 -15.61 -8.82 -9.85
N MET A 145 -14.44 -8.55 -10.45
CA MET A 145 -14.36 -8.02 -11.82
C MET A 145 -14.98 -8.96 -12.86
N HIS A 146 -15.13 -10.27 -12.56
CA HIS A 146 -15.88 -11.18 -13.42
C HIS A 146 -17.27 -10.63 -13.73
N ASN A 147 -17.90 -9.93 -12.78
CA ASN A 147 -19.28 -9.43 -12.88
C ASN A 147 -19.38 -8.05 -13.57
N CYS A 148 -18.27 -7.42 -13.94
CA CYS A 148 -18.28 -6.12 -14.61
C CYS A 148 -19.00 -6.18 -15.96
N LYS A 149 -19.80 -5.16 -16.26
CA LYS A 149 -20.40 -4.94 -17.59
C LYS A 149 -19.62 -3.90 -18.41
N SER A 150 -18.88 -3.02 -17.76
CA SER A 150 -17.85 -2.21 -18.40
C SER A 150 -16.62 -2.01 -17.52
N ILE A 151 -15.48 -1.77 -18.16
CA ILE A 151 -14.22 -1.44 -17.49
C ILE A 151 -13.55 -0.28 -18.23
N LEU A 152 -13.27 0.80 -17.50
CA LEU A 152 -12.43 1.89 -17.97
C LEU A 152 -11.01 1.71 -17.43
N PHE A 153 -10.05 1.39 -18.30
CA PHE A 153 -8.63 1.52 -17.97
C PHE A 153 -8.16 2.94 -18.30
N ILE A 154 -7.61 3.65 -17.32
CA ILE A 154 -6.98 4.95 -17.52
C ILE A 154 -5.66 5.01 -16.76
N GLY A 155 -4.55 5.10 -17.49
CA GLY A 155 -3.22 5.01 -16.91
C GLY A 155 -2.89 3.64 -16.32
N SER A 156 -3.37 2.55 -16.94
CA SER A 156 -3.22 1.18 -16.45
C SER A 156 -2.97 0.15 -17.56
N ASN A 157 -1.98 -0.73 -17.35
CA ASN A 157 -1.59 -1.78 -18.30
C ASN A 157 -1.52 -3.16 -17.62
N PRO A 158 -2.66 -3.75 -17.21
CA PRO A 158 -2.68 -5.04 -16.52
C PRO A 158 -2.06 -6.19 -17.31
N ALA A 159 -2.09 -6.16 -18.65
CA ALA A 159 -1.46 -7.21 -19.46
C ALA A 159 0.05 -7.37 -19.22
N GLU A 160 0.74 -6.31 -18.78
CA GLU A 160 2.17 -6.33 -18.44
C GLU A 160 2.42 -6.25 -16.93
N ALA A 161 1.71 -5.35 -16.24
CA ALA A 161 1.96 -5.05 -14.84
C ALA A 161 1.27 -6.03 -13.88
N HIS A 162 0.09 -6.52 -14.25
CA HIS A 162 -0.76 -7.38 -13.42
C HIS A 162 -1.34 -8.56 -14.24
N PRO A 163 -0.52 -9.45 -14.84
CA PRO A 163 -1.02 -10.41 -15.83
C PRO A 163 -2.13 -11.33 -15.32
N VAL A 164 -2.11 -11.71 -14.05
CA VAL A 164 -3.18 -12.50 -13.42
C VAL A 164 -4.48 -11.70 -13.27
N ALA A 165 -4.42 -10.37 -13.09
CA ALA A 165 -5.62 -9.53 -13.11
C ALA A 165 -6.29 -9.57 -14.49
N MET A 166 -5.47 -9.61 -15.55
CA MET A 166 -5.95 -9.68 -16.92
C MET A 166 -6.78 -10.94 -17.18
N GLN A 167 -6.51 -12.05 -16.51
CA GLN A 167 -7.35 -13.25 -16.57
C GLN A 167 -8.80 -12.95 -16.14
N HIS A 168 -8.99 -12.30 -14.99
CA HIS A 168 -10.32 -11.93 -14.49
C HIS A 168 -11.04 -10.96 -15.44
N ILE A 169 -10.30 -10.01 -16.01
CA ILE A 169 -10.82 -9.04 -17.00
C ILE A 169 -11.29 -9.74 -18.28
N LEU A 170 -10.52 -10.71 -18.78
CA LEU A 170 -10.87 -11.48 -19.98
C LEU A 170 -12.08 -12.38 -19.73
N ILE A 171 -12.18 -12.99 -18.55
CA ILE A 171 -13.36 -13.75 -18.12
C ILE A 171 -14.61 -12.86 -18.15
N ALA A 172 -14.52 -11.62 -17.64
CA ALA A 172 -15.63 -10.67 -17.69
C ALA A 172 -16.02 -10.33 -19.14
N LYS A 173 -15.03 -10.11 -20.01
CA LYS A 173 -15.28 -9.84 -21.44
C LYS A 173 -15.96 -11.00 -22.15
N GLU A 174 -15.48 -12.22 -21.94
CA GLU A 174 -16.00 -13.42 -22.62
C GLU A 174 -17.35 -13.87 -22.07
N ARG A 175 -17.52 -13.91 -20.75
CA ARG A 175 -18.73 -14.46 -20.11
C ARG A 175 -19.83 -13.44 -19.89
N ASN A 176 -19.46 -12.19 -19.65
CA ASN A 176 -20.39 -11.11 -19.30
C ASN A 176 -20.55 -10.04 -20.38
N ASN A 177 -19.95 -10.24 -21.56
CA ASN A 177 -19.92 -9.27 -22.66
C ASN A 177 -19.42 -7.89 -22.19
N CYS A 178 -18.49 -7.88 -21.24
CA CYS A 178 -17.97 -6.68 -20.62
C CYS A 178 -17.29 -5.77 -21.65
N LYS A 179 -17.70 -4.50 -21.70
CA LYS A 179 -17.11 -3.49 -22.59
C LYS A 179 -15.85 -2.89 -21.98
N ILE A 180 -14.74 -3.00 -22.69
CA ILE A 180 -13.45 -2.50 -22.25
C ILE A 180 -13.12 -1.20 -23.01
N VAL A 181 -12.96 -0.11 -22.26
CA VAL A 181 -12.42 1.15 -22.75
C VAL A 181 -11.01 1.31 -22.20
N VAL A 182 -10.04 1.63 -23.07
CA VAL A 182 -8.66 1.94 -22.66
C VAL A 182 -8.31 3.35 -23.07
N VAL A 183 -7.95 4.18 -22.10
CA VAL A 183 -7.63 5.59 -22.27
C VAL A 183 -6.18 5.79 -21.80
N ASP A 184 -5.25 5.62 -22.74
CA ASP A 184 -3.81 5.68 -22.49
C ASP A 184 -3.12 6.40 -23.66
N PRO A 185 -2.09 7.23 -23.42
CA PRO A 185 -1.34 7.90 -24.50
C PRO A 185 -0.66 6.91 -25.44
N ARG A 186 -0.41 5.68 -24.99
CA ARG A 186 0.21 4.61 -25.76
C ARG A 186 -0.77 3.45 -25.94
N ARG A 187 -0.82 2.90 -27.15
CA ARG A 187 -1.58 1.67 -27.42
C ARG A 187 -0.83 0.45 -26.85
N THR A 188 -1.25 0.00 -25.67
CA THR A 188 -0.63 -1.10 -24.91
C THR A 188 -1.16 -2.48 -25.30
N ARG A 189 -0.58 -3.56 -24.73
CA ARG A 189 -1.15 -4.92 -24.85
C ARG A 189 -2.55 -5.03 -24.24
N THR A 190 -2.86 -4.24 -23.20
CA THR A 190 -4.23 -4.11 -22.69
C THR A 190 -5.14 -3.43 -23.72
N ALA A 191 -4.70 -2.35 -24.37
CA ALA A 191 -5.45 -1.67 -25.43
C ALA A 191 -5.72 -2.59 -26.65
N ALA A 192 -4.90 -3.60 -26.90
CA ALA A 192 -5.17 -4.57 -27.96
C ALA A 192 -6.42 -5.45 -27.68
N LYS A 193 -6.91 -5.46 -26.43
CA LYS A 193 -8.11 -6.19 -26.00
C LYS A 193 -9.33 -5.27 -25.76
N SER A 194 -9.19 -3.96 -25.95
CA SER A 194 -10.29 -3.01 -25.74
C SER A 194 -11.31 -3.03 -26.87
N ASP A 195 -12.55 -2.67 -26.56
CA ASP A 195 -13.60 -2.39 -27.54
C ASP A 195 -13.52 -0.93 -28.04
N HIS A 196 -13.00 -0.03 -27.20
CA HIS A 196 -12.75 1.37 -27.54
C HIS A 196 -11.40 1.81 -26.98
N TYR A 197 -10.54 2.40 -27.83
CA TYR A 197 -9.24 2.92 -27.43
C TYR A 197 -9.19 4.43 -27.67
N VAL A 198 -8.78 5.16 -26.66
CA VAL A 198 -8.63 6.62 -26.70
C VAL A 198 -7.20 6.99 -26.35
N SER A 199 -6.56 7.79 -27.19
CA SER A 199 -5.23 8.35 -26.91
C SER A 199 -5.38 9.78 -26.41
N LEU A 200 -5.05 10.02 -25.13
CA LEU A 200 -5.07 11.34 -24.53
C LEU A 200 -3.66 11.95 -24.41
N ARG A 201 -3.58 13.27 -24.30
CA ARG A 201 -2.34 13.97 -23.91
C ARG A 201 -1.97 13.62 -22.47
N PRO A 202 -0.76 13.12 -22.17
CA PRO A 202 -0.37 12.77 -20.81
C PRO A 202 -0.59 13.92 -19.81
N GLY A 203 -1.29 13.63 -18.70
CA GLY A 203 -1.59 14.62 -17.65
C GLY A 203 -2.88 15.42 -17.86
N SER A 204 -3.66 15.16 -18.93
CA SER A 204 -4.96 15.78 -19.16
C SER A 204 -6.15 14.91 -18.69
N ASP A 205 -5.93 13.97 -17.78
CA ASP A 205 -6.89 12.95 -17.36
C ASP A 205 -8.17 13.55 -16.76
N VAL A 206 -8.04 14.58 -15.91
CA VAL A 206 -9.19 15.28 -15.31
C VAL A 206 -10.10 15.89 -16.39
N ALA A 207 -9.51 16.55 -17.39
CA ALA A 207 -10.26 17.14 -18.49
C ALA A 207 -11.02 16.09 -19.31
N PHE A 208 -10.39 14.93 -19.55
CA PHE A 208 -11.04 13.82 -20.23
C PHE A 208 -12.24 13.29 -19.44
N ILE A 209 -12.07 13.04 -18.14
CA ILE A 209 -13.16 12.55 -17.27
C ILE A 209 -14.29 13.58 -17.13
N TRP A 210 -13.97 14.87 -17.06
CA TRP A 210 -14.99 15.91 -17.11
C TRP A 210 -15.74 15.96 -18.43
N GLY A 211 -15.09 15.72 -19.57
CA GLY A 211 -15.78 15.56 -20.85
C GLY A 211 -16.70 14.32 -20.90
N VAL A 212 -16.26 13.21 -20.30
CA VAL A 212 -17.12 12.00 -20.17
C VAL A 212 -18.35 12.32 -19.32
N LEU A 213 -18.17 13.00 -18.18
CA LEU A 213 -19.26 13.41 -17.31
C LEU A 213 -20.17 14.45 -17.93
N TYR A 214 -19.63 15.36 -18.76
CA TYR A 214 -20.41 16.32 -19.52
C TYR A 214 -21.46 15.59 -20.36
N HIS A 215 -21.05 14.59 -21.15
CA HIS A 215 -22.01 13.81 -21.94
C HIS A 215 -22.96 12.99 -21.07
N ILE A 216 -22.50 12.39 -19.96
CA ILE A 216 -23.39 11.67 -19.03
C ILE A 216 -24.52 12.58 -18.55
N PHE A 217 -24.21 13.79 -18.07
CA PHE A 217 -25.20 14.72 -17.54
C PHE A 217 -26.10 15.34 -18.61
N GLN A 218 -25.56 15.69 -19.78
CA GLN A 218 -26.38 16.23 -20.88
C GLN A 218 -27.42 15.22 -21.39
N ASN A 219 -27.12 13.93 -21.31
CA ASN A 219 -28.02 12.85 -21.74
C ASN A 219 -28.86 12.27 -20.60
N GLY A 220 -28.69 12.74 -19.36
CA GLY A 220 -29.40 12.21 -18.18
C GLY A 220 -29.06 10.76 -17.85
N TRP A 221 -27.85 10.32 -18.17
CA TRP A 221 -27.37 8.93 -18.01
C TRP A 221 -26.85 8.60 -16.62
N GLU A 222 -26.73 9.58 -15.74
CA GLU A 222 -26.31 9.37 -14.36
C GLU A 222 -27.30 8.51 -13.56
N ASP A 223 -26.82 7.86 -12.50
CA ASP A 223 -27.67 7.19 -11.52
C ASP A 223 -28.27 8.21 -10.53
N LYS A 224 -29.40 8.81 -10.92
CA LYS A 224 -30.08 9.84 -10.12
C LYS A 224 -30.45 9.35 -8.73
N GLU A 225 -30.86 8.09 -8.60
CA GLU A 225 -31.25 7.54 -7.30
C GLU A 225 -30.05 7.29 -6.41
N PHE A 226 -28.96 6.74 -6.95
CA PHE A 226 -27.72 6.59 -6.20
C PHE A 226 -27.17 7.94 -5.74
N ILE A 227 -27.13 8.94 -6.62
CA ILE A 227 -26.67 10.30 -6.29
C ILE A 227 -27.54 10.85 -5.16
N ARG A 228 -28.87 10.79 -5.33
CA ARG A 228 -29.82 11.28 -4.33
C ARG A 228 -29.62 10.63 -2.97
N GLN A 229 -29.37 9.33 -2.90
CA GLN A 229 -29.27 8.59 -1.64
C GLN A 229 -27.89 8.67 -0.98
N ARG A 230 -26.81 8.78 -1.75
CA ARG A 230 -25.46 8.44 -1.28
C ARG A 230 -24.39 9.49 -1.57
N VAL A 231 -24.70 10.54 -2.32
CA VAL A 231 -23.71 11.50 -2.80
C VAL A 231 -24.11 12.93 -2.43
N TRP A 232 -23.21 13.63 -1.74
CA TRP A 232 -23.35 15.05 -1.43
C TRP A 232 -22.40 15.87 -2.32
N GLY A 233 -22.87 17.02 -2.83
CA GLY A 233 -22.05 17.94 -3.64
C GLY A 233 -21.97 17.61 -5.14
N MET A 234 -22.83 16.72 -5.67
CA MET A 234 -22.84 16.41 -7.11
C MET A 234 -23.32 17.60 -7.96
N ASP A 235 -24.14 18.50 -7.42
CA ASP A 235 -24.59 19.70 -8.15
C ASP A 235 -23.44 20.69 -8.39
N ASP A 236 -22.55 20.87 -7.41
CA ASP A 236 -21.30 21.64 -7.59
C ASP A 236 -20.42 21.02 -8.68
N VAL A 237 -20.35 19.68 -8.70
CA VAL A 237 -19.63 18.93 -9.75
C VAL A 237 -20.26 19.16 -11.12
N ARG A 238 -21.59 19.14 -11.23
CA ARG A 238 -22.29 19.43 -12.50
C ARG A 238 -21.99 20.84 -13.00
N ALA A 239 -21.99 21.83 -12.10
CA ALA A 239 -21.68 23.22 -12.45
C ALA A 239 -20.24 23.38 -12.97
N GLU A 240 -19.28 22.67 -12.37
CA GLU A 240 -17.90 22.64 -12.85
C GLU A 240 -17.77 21.91 -14.20
N VAL A 241 -18.39 20.73 -14.33
CA VAL A 241 -18.40 19.91 -15.56
C VAL A 241 -18.98 20.67 -16.75
N ALA A 242 -19.98 21.52 -16.54
CA ALA A 242 -20.58 22.34 -17.61
C ALA A 242 -19.56 23.25 -18.32
N LYS A 243 -18.45 23.61 -17.66
CA LYS A 243 -17.36 24.40 -18.26
C LYS A 243 -16.48 23.58 -19.22
N TRP A 244 -16.51 22.25 -19.11
CA TRP A 244 -15.73 21.32 -19.91
C TRP A 244 -16.55 20.79 -21.10
N ASN A 245 -17.01 21.71 -21.95
CA ASN A 245 -17.71 21.37 -23.19
C ASN A 245 -16.76 20.63 -24.18
N PRO A 246 -17.29 20.02 -25.25
CA PRO A 246 -16.49 19.21 -26.16
C PRO A 246 -15.27 19.93 -26.76
N ALA A 247 -15.44 21.21 -27.14
CA ALA A 247 -14.35 22.00 -27.71
C ALA A 247 -13.21 22.24 -26.70
N GLU A 248 -13.55 22.52 -25.44
CA GLU A 248 -12.56 22.72 -24.38
C GLU A 248 -11.83 21.41 -24.02
N VAL A 249 -12.57 20.31 -23.95
CA VAL A 249 -11.99 18.97 -23.71
C VAL A 249 -11.03 18.61 -24.84
N GLU A 250 -11.41 18.80 -26.11
CA GLU A 250 -10.53 18.53 -27.24
C GLU A 250 -9.28 19.42 -27.23
N ARG A 251 -9.43 20.72 -26.91
CA ARG A 251 -8.29 21.66 -26.78
C ARG A 251 -7.25 21.19 -25.75
N VAL A 252 -7.71 20.72 -24.60
CA VAL A 252 -6.84 20.32 -23.48
C VAL A 252 -6.28 18.91 -23.66
N THR A 253 -7.13 17.96 -24.05
CA THR A 253 -6.78 16.53 -24.10
C THR A 253 -6.25 16.06 -25.44
N GLY A 254 -6.62 16.76 -26.52
CA GLY A 254 -6.43 16.29 -27.90
C GLY A 254 -7.41 15.19 -28.34
N VAL A 255 -8.37 14.80 -27.48
CA VAL A 255 -9.36 13.76 -27.79
C VAL A 255 -10.59 14.40 -28.43
N LYS A 256 -11.02 13.86 -29.58
CA LYS A 256 -12.21 14.33 -30.30
C LYS A 256 -13.49 14.04 -29.51
N GLU A 257 -14.47 14.91 -29.63
CA GLU A 257 -15.80 14.73 -29.00
C GLU A 257 -16.38 13.33 -29.22
N ALA A 258 -16.32 12.82 -30.45
CA ALA A 258 -16.87 11.51 -30.79
C ALA A 258 -16.32 10.37 -29.91
N ASP A 259 -15.02 10.41 -29.58
CA ASP A 259 -14.38 9.39 -28.76
C ASP A 259 -14.75 9.53 -27.27
N VAL A 260 -14.92 10.77 -26.80
CA VAL A 260 -15.37 11.08 -25.43
C VAL A 260 -16.83 10.68 -25.25
N TYR A 261 -17.69 11.05 -26.21
CA TYR A 261 -19.11 10.66 -26.24
C TYR A 261 -19.26 9.14 -26.28
N GLN A 262 -18.53 8.45 -27.15
CA GLN A 262 -18.57 6.99 -27.23
C GLN A 262 -18.12 6.35 -25.92
N THR A 263 -17.08 6.89 -25.27
CA THR A 263 -16.67 6.45 -23.93
C THR A 263 -17.81 6.61 -22.92
N ALA A 264 -18.41 7.81 -22.84
CA ALA A 264 -19.52 8.09 -21.93
C ALA A 264 -20.70 7.14 -22.13
N LYS A 265 -21.08 6.91 -23.39
CA LYS A 265 -22.17 6.01 -23.77
C LYS A 265 -21.89 4.56 -23.38
N MET A 266 -20.70 4.05 -23.70
CA MET A 266 -20.34 2.66 -23.38
C MET A 266 -20.35 2.42 -21.86
N LEU A 267 -19.86 3.36 -21.06
CA LEU A 267 -19.85 3.23 -19.61
C LEU A 267 -21.25 3.34 -19.00
N SER A 268 -22.12 4.21 -19.54
CA SER A 268 -23.48 4.40 -19.01
C SER A 268 -24.44 3.26 -19.36
N GLU A 269 -24.37 2.73 -20.58
CA GLU A 269 -25.23 1.64 -21.06
C GLU A 269 -24.84 0.27 -20.47
N ASN A 270 -23.60 0.12 -19.98
CA ASN A 270 -23.07 -1.16 -19.51
C ASN A 270 -22.68 -1.08 -18.02
N ARG A 271 -23.68 -0.97 -17.15
CA ARG A 271 -23.53 -0.95 -15.69
C ARG A 271 -23.94 -2.28 -15.04
N PRO A 272 -23.36 -2.66 -13.89
CA PRO A 272 -22.29 -1.97 -13.16
C PRO A 272 -20.94 -2.03 -13.91
N GLY A 273 -20.16 -0.96 -13.79
CA GLY A 273 -18.83 -0.86 -14.38
C GLY A 273 -17.78 -0.47 -13.35
N CYS A 274 -16.50 -0.61 -13.68
CA CYS A 274 -15.42 -0.17 -12.80
C CYS A 274 -14.37 0.67 -13.53
N VAL A 275 -13.69 1.54 -12.78
CA VAL A 275 -12.51 2.26 -13.25
C VAL A 275 -11.25 1.62 -12.67
N VAL A 276 -10.27 1.33 -13.54
CA VAL A 276 -9.00 0.73 -13.17
C VAL A 276 -7.86 1.69 -13.51
N TRP A 277 -7.01 2.01 -12.53
CA TRP A 277 -5.84 2.87 -12.74
C TRP A 277 -4.60 2.38 -12.00
N CYS A 278 -3.44 2.79 -12.52
CA CYS A 278 -2.12 2.62 -11.93
C CYS A 278 -1.33 3.94 -12.06
N MET A 279 -0.08 3.83 -12.52
CA MET A 279 0.92 4.90 -12.50
C MET A 279 0.64 6.01 -13.49
N GLY A 280 -0.06 5.71 -14.59
CA GLY A 280 -0.46 6.73 -15.54
C GLY A 280 -1.51 7.70 -14.98
N GLY A 281 -2.18 7.35 -13.87
CA GLY A 281 -3.04 8.28 -13.15
C GLY A 281 -2.37 8.94 -11.95
N THR A 282 -1.46 8.23 -11.26
CA THR A 282 -0.92 8.67 -9.96
C THR A 282 0.38 9.47 -10.05
N GLN A 283 1.25 9.18 -11.03
CA GLN A 283 2.58 9.80 -11.16
C GLN A 283 2.54 11.10 -11.97
N HIS A 284 1.67 12.02 -11.54
CA HIS A 284 1.47 13.34 -12.13
C HIS A 284 1.50 14.42 -11.05
N THR A 285 1.83 15.66 -11.44
CA THR A 285 1.70 16.85 -10.57
C THR A 285 0.26 17.03 -10.06
N THR A 286 -0.72 16.50 -10.79
CA THR A 286 -2.15 16.52 -10.46
C THR A 286 -2.72 15.16 -10.04
N GLY A 287 -1.89 14.18 -9.64
CA GLY A 287 -2.35 12.81 -9.38
C GLY A 287 -3.49 12.67 -8.37
N ASN A 288 -3.55 13.53 -7.34
CA ASN A 288 -4.66 13.58 -6.39
C ASN A 288 -5.98 13.94 -7.07
N ASN A 289 -5.94 14.86 -8.04
CA ASN A 289 -7.12 15.32 -8.77
C ASN A 289 -7.56 14.26 -9.78
N ASN A 290 -6.62 13.59 -10.45
CA ASN A 290 -6.92 12.48 -11.37
C ASN A 290 -7.71 11.38 -10.64
N THR A 291 -7.18 10.89 -9.51
CA THR A 291 -7.84 9.82 -8.76
C THR A 291 -9.18 10.24 -8.17
N ARG A 292 -9.35 11.51 -7.78
CA ARG A 292 -10.66 12.07 -7.38
C ARG A 292 -11.65 12.10 -8.54
N ALA A 293 -11.24 12.53 -9.73
CA ALA A 293 -12.11 12.57 -10.90
C ALA A 293 -12.61 11.16 -11.26
N TYR A 294 -11.75 10.14 -11.20
CA TYR A 294 -12.13 8.74 -11.42
C TYR A 294 -13.21 8.28 -10.44
N CYS A 295 -13.05 8.62 -9.16
CA CYS A 295 -14.06 8.33 -8.14
C CYS A 295 -15.38 9.05 -8.38
N ILE A 296 -15.34 10.32 -8.80
CA ILE A 296 -16.55 11.12 -9.08
C ILE A 296 -17.33 10.51 -10.25
N LEU A 297 -16.65 10.01 -11.29
CA LEU A 297 -17.28 9.29 -12.39
C LEU A 297 -18.05 8.06 -11.89
N GLU A 298 -17.43 7.25 -11.02
CA GLU A 298 -18.08 6.06 -10.44
C GLU A 298 -19.27 6.41 -9.53
N LEU A 299 -19.21 7.55 -8.82
CA LEU A 299 -20.36 8.05 -8.05
C LEU A 299 -21.50 8.53 -8.96
N ALA A 300 -21.19 9.23 -10.04
CA ALA A 300 -22.20 9.69 -10.99
C ALA A 300 -22.91 8.53 -11.70
N LEU A 301 -22.19 7.45 -12.01
CA LEU A 301 -22.76 6.25 -12.63
C LEU A 301 -23.41 5.29 -11.63
N GLY A 302 -23.22 5.52 -10.33
CA GLY A 302 -23.78 4.69 -9.25
C GLY A 302 -23.14 3.31 -9.14
N ASN A 303 -21.84 3.19 -9.43
CA ASN A 303 -21.13 1.92 -9.49
C ASN A 303 -20.52 1.48 -8.14
N MET A 304 -20.43 2.37 -7.16
CA MET A 304 -19.82 2.07 -5.86
C MET A 304 -20.71 1.19 -4.98
N GLY A 305 -20.12 0.23 -4.26
CA GLY A 305 -20.85 -0.66 -3.36
C GLY A 305 -21.68 -1.72 -4.09
N LYS A 306 -21.33 -2.05 -5.34
CA LYS A 306 -22.01 -3.06 -6.17
C LYS A 306 -21.00 -4.09 -6.67
N SER A 307 -21.45 -5.34 -6.81
CA SER A 307 -20.69 -6.40 -7.48
C SER A 307 -20.49 -6.06 -8.95
N GLY A 308 -19.26 -6.22 -9.46
CA GLY A 308 -18.86 -5.80 -10.81
C GLY A 308 -18.70 -4.29 -10.97
N GLY A 309 -18.80 -3.53 -9.87
CA GLY A 309 -18.64 -2.08 -9.84
C GLY A 309 -17.27 -1.62 -9.32
N GLY A 310 -17.06 -0.31 -9.25
CA GLY A 310 -16.18 0.30 -8.26
C GLY A 310 -14.86 0.87 -8.78
N ALA A 311 -14.02 1.27 -7.82
CA ALA A 311 -12.75 1.93 -8.07
C ALA A 311 -11.59 0.95 -7.80
N ASN A 312 -11.09 0.36 -8.87
CA ASN A 312 -10.17 -0.77 -8.82
C ASN A 312 -8.71 -0.31 -8.98
N ILE A 313 -8.06 -0.09 -7.83
CA ILE A 313 -6.68 0.37 -7.75
C ILE A 313 -5.75 -0.84 -7.82
N PHE A 314 -5.01 -0.98 -8.92
CA PHE A 314 -4.03 -2.05 -9.06
C PHE A 314 -2.67 -1.60 -8.53
N ARG A 315 -2.36 -2.02 -7.30
CA ARG A 315 -1.12 -1.72 -6.58
C ARG A 315 0.09 -2.43 -7.20
N GLY A 316 1.26 -1.79 -7.11
CA GLY A 316 2.54 -2.31 -7.63
C GLY A 316 3.15 -3.43 -6.81
N HIS A 317 3.93 -3.09 -5.76
CA HIS A 317 4.61 -4.09 -4.93
C HIS A 317 3.62 -4.98 -4.16
N ASP A 318 4.10 -6.14 -3.74
CA ASP A 318 3.31 -7.24 -3.18
C ASP A 318 2.63 -6.91 -1.85
N ASN A 319 3.22 -6.04 -1.01
CA ASN A 319 2.60 -5.58 0.25
C ASN A 319 2.42 -4.06 0.35
N VAL A 320 2.28 -3.33 -0.77
CA VAL A 320 2.08 -1.85 -0.71
C VAL A 320 0.86 -1.51 0.15
N GLN A 321 -0.22 -2.27 0.01
CA GLN A 321 -1.43 -2.06 0.79
C GLN A 321 -1.13 -2.28 2.28
N GLY A 322 -0.48 -3.39 2.65
CA GLY A 322 -0.12 -3.67 4.04
C GLY A 322 0.83 -2.63 4.63
N ALA A 323 1.97 -2.34 3.99
CA ALA A 323 2.91 -1.33 4.50
C ALA A 323 2.28 0.07 4.68
N THR A 324 1.32 0.43 3.81
CA THR A 324 0.50 1.64 3.95
C THR A 324 -0.47 1.52 5.14
N ASP A 325 -1.17 0.39 5.26
CA ASP A 325 -2.10 0.10 6.36
C ASP A 325 -1.37 0.13 7.72
N PHE A 326 -0.13 -0.33 7.79
CA PHE A 326 0.72 -0.32 8.99
C PHE A 326 1.49 1.00 9.20
N GLY A 327 1.20 2.02 8.40
CA GLY A 327 1.70 3.37 8.63
C GLY A 327 3.21 3.52 8.47
N VAL A 328 3.84 2.76 7.56
CA VAL A 328 5.24 3.00 7.15
C VAL A 328 5.31 4.25 6.26
N LEU A 329 4.86 5.37 6.79
CA LEU A 329 4.64 6.64 6.12
C LEU A 329 4.95 7.77 7.08
N SER A 330 5.37 8.90 6.53
CA SER A 330 5.84 10.02 7.34
C SER A 330 4.71 10.81 8.01
N ASP A 331 3.45 10.55 7.64
CA ASP A 331 2.28 11.36 8.00
C ASP A 331 1.21 10.61 8.81
N ASN A 332 1.41 9.32 9.15
CA ASN A 332 0.44 8.56 9.93
C ASN A 332 1.06 7.44 10.80
N LEU A 333 0.20 6.86 11.63
CA LEU A 333 0.39 5.68 12.47
C LEU A 333 -0.40 4.51 11.88
N PRO A 334 -0.13 3.25 12.33
CA PRO A 334 -0.84 2.09 11.79
C PRO A 334 -2.36 2.27 11.89
N GLY A 335 -3.09 1.80 10.88
CA GLY A 335 -4.53 2.00 10.72
C GLY A 335 -4.90 3.37 10.13
N TYR A 336 -4.01 4.11 9.48
CA TYR A 336 -4.30 5.48 9.01
C TYR A 336 -4.68 6.45 10.13
N TYR A 337 -4.27 6.17 11.37
CA TYR A 337 -4.37 7.15 12.45
C TYR A 337 -3.43 8.30 12.13
N GLY A 338 -3.90 9.56 12.16
CA GLY A 338 -3.02 10.71 11.99
C GLY A 338 -1.99 10.84 13.12
N LEU A 339 -1.20 11.91 13.11
CA LEU A 339 -0.21 12.19 14.15
C LEU A 339 -0.76 13.07 15.28
N SER A 340 -2.07 13.07 15.52
CA SER A 340 -2.66 13.86 16.60
C SER A 340 -2.32 13.26 17.98
N GLU A 341 -2.42 14.07 19.04
CA GLU A 341 -2.23 13.60 20.42
C GLU A 341 -3.11 12.38 20.75
N GLY A 342 -4.39 12.41 20.37
CA GLY A 342 -5.31 11.29 20.60
C GLY A 342 -4.91 10.01 19.87
N ALA A 343 -4.37 10.12 18.65
CA ALA A 343 -3.86 8.98 17.91
C ALA A 343 -2.62 8.35 18.57
N TRP A 344 -1.72 9.19 19.07
CA TRP A 344 -0.56 8.71 19.81
C TRP A 344 -0.95 8.09 21.16
N LYS A 345 -1.86 8.69 21.92
CA LYS A 345 -2.39 8.11 23.17
C LYS A 345 -3.05 6.76 22.93
N HIS A 346 -3.78 6.61 21.82
CA HIS A 346 -4.34 5.31 21.40
C HIS A 346 -3.24 4.26 21.21
N TRP A 347 -2.21 4.57 20.43
CA TRP A 347 -1.11 3.62 20.18
C TRP A 347 -0.22 3.37 21.40
N SER A 348 0.04 4.37 22.24
CA SER A 348 0.68 4.20 23.54
C SER A 348 -0.07 3.22 24.44
N LYS A 349 -1.41 3.29 24.47
CA LYS A 349 -2.24 2.35 25.22
C LYS A 349 -2.18 0.93 24.62
N VAL A 350 -2.19 0.79 23.30
CA VAL A 350 -2.09 -0.52 22.64
C VAL A 350 -0.73 -1.17 22.90
N TRP A 351 0.34 -0.39 22.88
CA TRP A 351 1.71 -0.85 23.14
C TRP A 351 2.02 -1.00 24.64
N ASP A 352 1.14 -0.52 25.51
CA ASP A 352 1.37 -0.42 26.96
C ASP A 352 2.69 0.31 27.26
N VAL A 353 2.88 1.44 26.59
CA VAL A 353 4.03 2.34 26.75
C VAL A 353 3.54 3.67 27.29
N ASP A 354 4.20 4.15 28.32
CA ASP A 354 3.93 5.46 28.93
C ASP A 354 3.99 6.58 27.88
N TYR A 355 2.96 7.41 27.85
CA TYR A 355 2.80 8.41 26.80
C TYR A 355 3.86 9.50 26.89
N GLU A 356 4.16 9.93 28.12
CA GLU A 356 5.16 10.93 28.45
C GLU A 356 6.57 10.43 28.12
N TRP A 357 6.88 9.16 28.43
CA TRP A 357 8.13 8.52 28.00
C TRP A 357 8.27 8.54 26.47
N LEU A 358 7.22 8.17 25.73
CA LEU A 358 7.24 8.17 24.27
C LEU A 358 7.42 9.59 23.72
N GLN A 359 6.69 10.57 24.26
CA GLN A 359 6.81 11.98 23.88
C GLN A 359 8.23 12.51 24.13
N GLY A 360 8.86 12.11 25.23
CA GLY A 360 10.24 12.46 25.57
C GLY A 360 11.30 11.90 24.61
N ARG A 361 10.95 10.92 23.75
CA ARG A 361 11.86 10.39 22.72
C ARG A 361 12.00 11.31 21.52
N PHE A 362 10.99 12.12 21.23
CA PHE A 362 11.02 13.07 20.11
C PHE A 362 11.86 14.30 20.46
N ASP A 363 12.24 15.07 19.44
CA ASP A 363 12.83 16.38 19.68
C ASP A 363 11.81 17.28 20.41
N GLN A 364 12.29 18.06 21.38
CA GLN A 364 11.48 18.90 22.27
C GLN A 364 11.33 20.33 21.76
N ASN A 365 12.02 20.70 20.69
CA ASN A 365 11.80 21.95 19.96
C ASN A 365 10.43 21.93 19.24
N GLU A 366 10.07 23.04 18.62
CA GLU A 366 8.85 23.13 17.81
C GLU A 366 9.21 23.21 16.33
N TYR A 367 8.52 22.42 15.51
CA TYR A 367 8.54 22.52 14.06
C TYR A 367 7.16 23.01 13.61
N HIS A 368 7.08 24.07 12.80
CA HIS A 368 5.82 24.64 12.33
C HIS A 368 4.81 24.93 13.48
N GLY A 369 5.31 25.38 14.63
CA GLY A 369 4.50 25.73 15.81
C GLY A 369 3.88 24.53 16.54
N LYS A 370 4.41 23.31 16.34
CA LYS A 370 3.98 22.09 17.04
C LYS A 370 5.17 21.21 17.40
N LYS A 371 4.98 20.33 18.38
CA LYS A 371 5.99 19.31 18.70
C LYS A 371 6.20 18.36 17.50
N PRO A 372 7.44 17.96 17.19
CA PRO A 372 7.80 17.05 16.10
C PRO A 372 6.99 15.75 16.05
N MET A 373 6.63 15.20 17.22
CA MET A 373 5.75 14.04 17.36
C MET A 373 4.43 14.19 16.59
N TYR A 374 3.90 15.42 16.50
CA TYR A 374 2.64 15.75 15.84
C TYR A 374 2.80 16.30 14.42
N ASN A 375 4.03 16.36 13.92
CA ASN A 375 4.36 16.80 12.57
C ASN A 375 4.70 15.60 11.69
N ALA A 376 4.32 15.70 10.41
CA ALA A 376 4.78 14.75 9.43
C ALA A 376 6.30 14.84 9.28
N GLY A 377 6.96 13.69 9.15
CA GLY A 377 8.38 13.66 8.80
C GLY A 377 8.62 13.94 7.32
N ILE A 378 9.88 13.98 6.93
CA ILE A 378 10.28 14.19 5.53
C ILE A 378 9.83 12.97 4.71
N PRO A 379 9.06 13.14 3.62
CA PRO A 379 8.69 12.02 2.75
C PRO A 379 9.90 11.58 1.91
N VAL A 380 9.92 10.33 1.45
CA VAL A 380 11.04 9.80 0.63
C VAL A 380 11.23 10.56 -0.68
N SER A 381 10.21 11.25 -1.20
CA SER A 381 10.40 12.14 -2.36
C SER A 381 11.25 13.38 -2.08
N ARG A 382 11.52 13.70 -0.80
CA ARG A 382 12.19 14.92 -0.34
C ARG A 382 13.37 14.68 0.61
N TRP A 383 13.72 13.44 0.94
CA TRP A 383 14.86 13.16 1.84
C TRP A 383 16.19 13.74 1.31
N ILE A 384 16.36 13.80 -0.01
CA ILE A 384 17.51 14.44 -0.67
C ILE A 384 17.66 15.89 -0.21
N ASP A 385 16.54 16.61 -0.09
CA ASP A 385 16.52 17.99 0.38
C ASP A 385 16.82 18.05 1.87
N GLY A 386 16.31 17.11 2.67
CA GLY A 386 16.67 16.98 4.10
C GLY A 386 18.17 16.80 4.36
N VAL A 387 18.95 16.33 3.38
CA VAL A 387 20.42 16.22 3.46
C VAL A 387 21.15 17.42 2.86
N LEU A 388 20.65 17.94 1.73
CA LEU A 388 21.40 18.91 0.91
C LEU A 388 21.06 20.37 1.20
N GLU A 389 19.85 20.64 1.65
CA GLU A 389 19.35 21.99 1.92
C GLU A 389 20.09 22.61 3.10
N ASN A 390 20.18 23.94 3.12
CA ASN A 390 20.76 24.63 4.27
C ASN A 390 19.91 24.34 5.53
N LYS A 391 20.56 23.98 6.64
CA LYS A 391 19.91 23.77 7.94
C LYS A 391 18.95 24.90 8.32
N ALA A 392 19.28 26.15 8.00
CA ALA A 392 18.42 27.30 8.28
C ALA A 392 17.09 27.32 7.48
N ASN A 393 16.99 26.53 6.42
CA ASN A 393 15.82 26.42 5.54
C ASN A 393 14.98 25.15 5.82
N ILE A 394 15.36 24.34 6.82
CA ILE A 394 14.58 23.21 7.30
C ILE A 394 14.18 23.45 8.75
N GLU A 395 13.01 22.99 9.14
CA GLU A 395 12.50 23.18 10.51
C GLU A 395 13.03 22.13 11.49
N GLN A 396 13.50 20.99 10.97
CA GLN A 396 14.15 19.99 11.79
C GLN A 396 15.41 20.57 12.43
N ASN A 397 15.71 20.14 13.66
CA ASN A 397 16.86 20.65 14.40
C ASN A 397 18.19 20.48 13.64
N ASP A 398 18.30 19.50 12.75
CA ASP A 398 19.46 19.34 11.88
C ASP A 398 19.10 18.64 10.56
N ASN A 399 20.05 18.63 9.63
CA ASN A 399 19.98 17.86 8.40
C ASN A 399 19.97 16.34 8.70
N ILE A 400 19.46 15.55 7.76
CA ILE A 400 19.57 14.09 7.81
C ILE A 400 21.05 13.70 7.70
N ARG A 401 21.57 12.99 8.71
CA ARG A 401 22.96 12.52 8.80
C ARG A 401 23.10 11.02 8.61
N ALA A 402 22.07 10.22 8.89
CA ALA A 402 22.08 8.78 8.64
C ALA A 402 20.82 8.30 7.93
N MET A 403 20.99 7.30 7.07
CA MET A 403 19.90 6.72 6.27
C MET A 403 19.93 5.19 6.32
N PHE A 404 18.82 4.60 6.77
CA PHE A 404 18.56 3.17 6.63
C PHE A 404 17.74 2.94 5.35
N TYR A 405 18.29 2.17 4.43
CA TYR A 405 17.61 1.63 3.25
C TYR A 405 17.24 0.18 3.55
N TRP A 406 16.05 -0.04 4.08
CA TRP A 406 15.59 -1.36 4.48
C TRP A 406 14.60 -1.90 3.44
N GLY A 407 15.07 -2.82 2.59
CA GLY A 407 14.28 -3.41 1.51
C GLY A 407 13.76 -2.41 0.48
N HIS A 408 14.46 -1.30 0.26
CA HIS A 408 14.00 -0.20 -0.60
C HIS A 408 14.99 0.14 -1.72
N ALA A 409 14.50 0.13 -2.96
CA ALA A 409 15.32 0.34 -4.14
C ALA A 409 15.36 1.83 -4.56
N VAL A 410 16.55 2.43 -4.57
CA VAL A 410 16.73 3.87 -4.86
C VAL A 410 16.56 4.24 -6.33
N ASN A 411 16.69 3.29 -7.26
CA ASN A 411 16.48 3.51 -8.69
C ASN A 411 15.01 3.74 -9.06
N SER A 412 14.09 3.58 -8.11
CA SER A 412 12.67 3.90 -8.28
C SER A 412 12.33 5.36 -7.97
N GLN A 413 13.29 6.12 -7.43
CA GLN A 413 13.15 7.54 -7.09
C GLN A 413 13.70 8.43 -8.21
N THR A 414 13.31 9.71 -8.22
CA THR A 414 13.78 10.72 -9.18
C THR A 414 15.01 11.47 -8.64
N ARG A 415 15.59 12.40 -9.43
CA ARG A 415 16.74 13.25 -9.02
C ARG A 415 18.02 12.46 -8.70
N GLY A 416 18.36 11.47 -9.53
CA GLY A 416 19.52 10.60 -9.33
C GLY A 416 20.85 11.33 -9.06
N PRO A 417 21.23 12.38 -9.82
CA PRO A 417 22.45 13.14 -9.56
C PRO A 417 22.48 13.79 -8.16
N GLU A 418 21.40 14.44 -7.75
CA GLU A 418 21.27 15.05 -6.42
C GLU A 418 21.25 13.99 -5.33
N MET A 419 20.59 12.86 -5.58
CA MET A 419 20.55 11.72 -4.68
C MET A 419 21.94 11.16 -4.40
N ARG A 420 22.76 11.00 -5.44
CA ARG A 420 24.16 10.60 -5.28
C ARG A 420 24.96 11.60 -4.44
N LYS A 421 24.74 12.91 -4.65
CA LYS A 421 25.35 13.96 -3.83
C LYS A 421 24.90 13.88 -2.37
N ALA A 422 23.62 13.64 -2.12
CA ALA A 422 23.06 13.48 -0.78
C ALA A 422 23.65 12.25 -0.07
N MET A 423 23.69 11.10 -0.76
CA MET A 423 24.32 9.87 -0.23
C MET A 423 25.78 10.09 0.16
N GLY A 424 26.53 10.87 -0.61
CA GLY A 424 27.91 11.23 -0.30
C GLY A 424 28.07 12.11 0.95
N LYS A 425 27.04 12.90 1.32
CA LYS A 425 27.06 13.80 2.48
C LYS A 425 26.63 13.18 3.81
N LEU A 426 25.96 12.02 3.79
CA LEU A 426 25.56 11.34 5.02
C LEU A 426 26.80 10.97 5.86
N ASP A 427 26.65 10.79 7.15
CA ASP A 427 27.70 10.22 8.01
C ASP A 427 27.72 8.70 7.90
N MET A 428 26.54 8.10 7.72
CA MET A 428 26.36 6.65 7.63
C MET A 428 25.19 6.26 6.72
N MET A 429 25.38 5.15 5.99
CA MET A 429 24.31 4.46 5.27
C MET A 429 24.24 3.01 5.73
N VAL A 430 23.03 2.53 6.03
CA VAL A 430 22.78 1.12 6.36
C VAL A 430 21.81 0.58 5.33
N ILE A 431 22.21 -0.48 4.63
CA ILE A 431 21.40 -1.11 3.59
C ILE A 431 21.06 -2.52 4.09
N VAL A 432 19.78 -2.79 4.28
CA VAL A 432 19.27 -4.07 4.77
C VAL A 432 18.47 -4.71 3.65
N ASP A 433 19.06 -5.71 2.99
CA ASP A 433 18.51 -6.28 1.76
C ASP A 433 19.12 -7.68 1.53
N PRO A 434 18.38 -8.67 1.00
CA PRO A 434 18.96 -9.94 0.55
C PRO A 434 20.01 -9.77 -0.56
N TYR A 435 19.95 -8.70 -1.36
CA TYR A 435 20.86 -8.44 -2.48
C TYR A 435 21.49 -7.04 -2.39
N PRO A 436 22.72 -6.84 -2.92
CA PRO A 436 23.30 -5.51 -3.00
C PRO A 436 22.52 -4.66 -3.99
N GLY A 437 21.58 -3.86 -3.49
CA GLY A 437 20.78 -2.94 -4.29
C GLY A 437 21.58 -1.77 -4.85
N VAL A 438 20.96 -0.94 -5.69
CA VAL A 438 21.61 0.23 -6.33
C VAL A 438 22.19 1.21 -5.31
N ALA A 439 21.61 1.30 -4.11
CA ALA A 439 22.12 2.14 -3.01
C ALA A 439 23.53 1.73 -2.57
N ALA A 440 23.90 0.45 -2.69
CA ALA A 440 25.21 -0.06 -2.30
C ALA A 440 26.34 0.42 -3.24
N VAL A 441 26.00 0.79 -4.48
CA VAL A 441 26.98 1.15 -5.52
C VAL A 441 26.92 2.62 -5.94
N MET A 442 25.74 3.26 -5.90
CA MET A 442 25.56 4.62 -6.42
C MET A 442 26.08 5.71 -5.47
N ASN A 443 26.21 5.42 -4.17
CA ASN A 443 26.44 6.41 -3.11
C ASN A 443 27.78 7.19 -3.21
N GLY A 444 28.78 6.65 -3.91
CA GLY A 444 30.09 7.31 -4.11
C GLY A 444 30.97 7.42 -2.86
N ARG A 445 30.61 6.77 -1.75
CA ARG A 445 31.37 6.76 -0.50
C ARG A 445 32.46 5.70 -0.54
N THR A 446 33.50 5.88 0.29
CA THR A 446 34.55 4.87 0.51
C THR A 446 34.42 4.18 1.86
N ASP A 447 33.63 4.76 2.78
CA ASP A 447 33.55 4.34 4.18
C ASP A 447 32.11 4.51 4.72
N ASN A 448 31.84 3.86 5.86
CA ASN A 448 30.60 3.99 6.64
C ASN A 448 29.33 3.64 5.84
N VAL A 449 29.42 2.66 4.94
CA VAL A 449 28.28 1.99 4.32
C VAL A 449 28.23 0.57 4.83
N TYR A 450 27.09 0.16 5.38
CA TYR A 450 26.86 -1.18 5.90
C TYR A 450 25.86 -1.93 5.00
N LEU A 451 26.13 -3.20 4.72
CA LEU A 451 25.21 -4.14 4.09
C LEU A 451 24.86 -5.22 5.11
N LEU A 452 23.59 -5.30 5.50
CA LEU A 452 23.09 -6.30 6.44
C LEU A 452 22.22 -7.31 5.67
N PRO A 453 22.54 -8.62 5.69
CA PRO A 453 21.81 -9.60 4.90
C PRO A 453 20.45 -9.91 5.54
N ALA A 454 19.38 -9.41 4.92
CA ALA A 454 18.02 -9.81 5.25
C ALA A 454 17.57 -11.05 4.48
N THR A 455 16.56 -11.74 5.00
CA THR A 455 15.89 -12.84 4.30
C THR A 455 15.03 -12.35 3.15
N THR A 456 14.80 -13.22 2.17
CA THR A 456 13.68 -13.06 1.23
C THR A 456 12.34 -13.44 1.92
N GLN A 457 11.22 -13.12 1.26
CA GLN A 457 9.88 -13.49 1.75
C GLN A 457 9.63 -15.01 1.86
N PHE A 458 10.52 -15.84 1.29
CA PHE A 458 10.41 -17.31 1.29
C PHE A 458 11.19 -17.97 2.43
N GLU A 459 11.94 -17.18 3.18
CA GLU A 459 12.78 -17.61 4.32
C GLU A 459 12.25 -17.07 5.65
N THR A 460 11.01 -16.60 5.63
CA THR A 460 10.32 -16.05 6.78
C THR A 460 8.83 -16.38 6.68
N THR A 461 8.10 -16.15 7.76
CA THR A 461 6.66 -16.39 7.87
C THR A 461 5.93 -15.11 8.25
N GLY A 462 4.65 -15.00 7.89
CA GLY A 462 3.79 -13.89 8.24
C GLY A 462 2.74 -13.61 7.17
N SER A 463 2.07 -12.47 7.27
CA SER A 463 0.95 -12.13 6.39
C SER A 463 1.25 -11.00 5.40
N VAL A 464 0.58 -11.00 4.26
CA VAL A 464 0.68 -9.97 3.23
C VAL A 464 -0.71 -9.47 2.86
N THR A 465 -0.85 -8.16 2.63
CA THR A 465 -2.10 -7.57 2.15
C THR A 465 -2.00 -7.24 0.67
N ALA A 466 -2.79 -7.96 -0.13
CA ALA A 466 -2.87 -7.78 -1.57
C ALA A 466 -3.64 -6.49 -1.94
N THR A 467 -3.62 -6.16 -3.23
CA THR A 467 -4.23 -4.95 -3.80
C THR A 467 -5.72 -4.81 -3.49
N ASN A 468 -6.42 -5.95 -3.41
CA ASN A 468 -7.84 -6.09 -3.11
C ASN A 468 -8.13 -6.20 -1.60
N ARG A 469 -7.17 -5.80 -0.75
CA ARG A 469 -7.27 -5.79 0.73
C ARG A 469 -7.29 -7.17 1.39
N SER A 470 -7.28 -8.27 0.63
CA SER A 470 -7.17 -9.62 1.18
C SER A 470 -5.79 -9.86 1.79
N ILE A 471 -5.80 -10.33 3.02
CA ILE A 471 -4.65 -10.70 3.83
C ILE A 471 -4.37 -12.20 3.67
N GLN A 472 -3.17 -12.56 3.21
CA GLN A 472 -2.77 -13.94 2.98
C GLN A 472 -1.61 -14.31 3.90
N TRP A 473 -1.73 -15.46 4.58
CA TRP A 473 -0.61 -16.04 5.30
C TRP A 473 0.40 -16.66 4.32
N ARG A 474 1.68 -16.52 4.63
CA ARG A 474 2.79 -17.11 3.90
C ARG A 474 3.65 -17.90 4.87
N ASP A 475 3.83 -19.18 4.59
CA ASP A 475 4.76 -20.02 5.33
C ASP A 475 6.19 -19.86 4.80
N GLN A 476 7.13 -20.16 5.69
CA GLN A 476 8.53 -20.30 5.35
C GLN A 476 8.71 -21.51 4.44
N VAL A 477 9.37 -21.31 3.29
CA VAL A 477 9.64 -22.36 2.30
C VAL A 477 11.01 -22.99 2.52
N ILE A 478 12.03 -22.17 2.83
CA ILE A 478 13.41 -22.62 3.08
C ILE A 478 13.97 -21.91 4.32
N GLU A 479 15.02 -22.49 4.92
CA GLU A 479 15.75 -21.82 6.01
C GLU A 479 16.50 -20.57 5.50
N PRO A 480 16.69 -19.54 6.34
CA PRO A 480 17.51 -18.39 5.98
C PRO A 480 18.90 -18.82 5.47
N LEU A 481 19.24 -18.43 4.25
CA LEU A 481 20.53 -18.80 3.68
C LEU A 481 21.67 -18.01 4.31
N PHE A 482 22.84 -18.65 4.42
CA PHE A 482 24.07 -18.09 4.96
C PHE A 482 23.86 -17.52 6.38
N GLU A 483 24.33 -16.31 6.64
CA GLU A 483 24.10 -15.60 7.92
C GLU A 483 22.93 -14.62 7.81
N SER A 484 22.03 -14.76 6.82
CA SER A 484 20.88 -13.85 6.70
C SER A 484 19.89 -14.04 7.83
N LYS A 485 19.19 -12.96 8.19
CA LYS A 485 18.21 -12.94 9.29
C LYS A 485 16.89 -12.36 8.83
N PRO A 486 15.75 -12.88 9.33
CA PRO A 486 14.45 -12.22 9.17
C PRO A 486 14.45 -10.79 9.66
N ASP A 487 13.70 -9.90 9.00
CA ASP A 487 13.72 -8.47 9.32
C ASP A 487 13.34 -8.18 10.79
N HIS A 488 12.37 -8.92 11.33
CA HIS A 488 11.96 -8.80 12.74
C HIS A 488 13.04 -9.26 13.73
N GLU A 489 13.89 -10.23 13.36
CA GLU A 489 15.07 -10.61 14.15
C GLU A 489 16.11 -9.49 14.13
N ILE A 490 16.38 -8.89 12.96
CA ILE A 490 17.30 -7.75 12.83
C ILE A 490 16.79 -6.55 13.66
N MET A 491 15.48 -6.27 13.61
CA MET A 491 14.86 -5.21 14.43
C MET A 491 15.00 -5.47 15.93
N TYR A 492 14.82 -6.72 16.37
CA TYR A 492 15.04 -7.10 17.78
C TYR A 492 16.49 -6.88 18.21
N LEU A 493 17.46 -7.40 17.45
CA LEU A 493 18.87 -7.25 17.80
C LEU A 493 19.32 -5.78 17.79
N LEU A 494 18.83 -4.98 16.83
CA LEU A 494 19.09 -3.55 16.79
C LEU A 494 18.44 -2.82 17.97
N SER A 495 17.18 -3.11 18.29
CA SER A 495 16.45 -2.42 19.37
C SER A 495 17.08 -2.63 20.75
N GLN A 496 17.73 -3.79 20.98
CA GLN A 496 18.50 -4.04 22.19
C GLN A 496 19.65 -3.04 22.32
N LYS A 497 20.42 -2.85 21.23
CA LYS A 497 21.54 -1.90 21.19
C LYS A 497 21.08 -0.44 21.26
N LEU A 498 19.87 -0.14 20.81
CA LEU A 498 19.27 1.21 20.90
C LEU A 498 18.57 1.48 22.24
N GLY A 499 18.46 0.49 23.13
CA GLY A 499 17.82 0.64 24.44
C GLY A 499 16.30 0.83 24.39
N ILE A 500 15.62 0.29 23.38
CA ILE A 500 14.15 0.37 23.20
C ILE A 500 13.47 -0.99 23.11
N SER A 501 14.22 -2.09 23.30
CA SER A 501 13.72 -3.45 23.13
C SER A 501 12.58 -3.79 24.09
N ASP A 502 12.68 -3.37 25.35
CA ASP A 502 11.69 -3.69 26.39
C ASP A 502 10.31 -3.09 26.05
N GLN A 503 10.29 -1.88 25.51
CA GLN A 503 9.06 -1.22 25.04
C GLN A 503 8.58 -1.79 23.69
N LEU A 504 9.51 -2.11 22.78
CA LEU A 504 9.17 -2.61 21.45
C LEU A 504 8.51 -3.99 21.51
N PHE A 505 8.99 -4.87 22.39
CA PHE A 505 8.57 -6.27 22.47
C PHE A 505 7.84 -6.63 23.77
N LYS A 506 7.32 -5.64 24.51
CA LYS A 506 6.62 -5.83 25.80
C LYS A 506 5.56 -6.94 25.81
N HIS A 507 4.84 -7.11 24.70
CA HIS A 507 3.78 -8.12 24.54
C HIS A 507 4.07 -9.15 23.46
N ILE A 508 5.33 -9.26 23.02
CA ILE A 508 5.74 -10.14 21.93
C ILE A 508 6.80 -11.09 22.48
N LYS A 509 6.50 -12.39 22.49
CA LYS A 509 7.46 -13.39 22.96
C LYS A 509 8.69 -13.41 22.05
N ILE A 510 9.86 -13.59 22.66
CA ILE A 510 11.13 -13.78 21.96
C ILE A 510 11.59 -15.23 22.13
N GLU A 511 11.87 -15.91 21.03
CA GLU A 511 12.40 -17.27 21.01
C GLU A 511 13.68 -17.30 20.17
N ASN A 512 14.82 -17.68 20.77
CA ASN A 512 16.12 -17.71 20.07
C ASN A 512 16.46 -16.40 19.33
N ASN A 513 16.26 -15.27 20.00
CA ASN A 513 16.38 -13.90 19.45
C ASN A 513 15.36 -13.53 18.36
N ARG A 514 14.35 -14.36 18.09
CA ARG A 514 13.30 -14.09 17.11
C ARG A 514 12.00 -13.72 17.80
N PRO A 515 11.44 -12.54 17.50
CA PRO A 515 10.05 -12.23 17.84
C PRO A 515 9.07 -13.24 17.25
N VAL A 516 8.14 -13.76 18.05
CA VAL A 516 7.07 -14.64 17.58
C VAL A 516 6.10 -13.84 16.72
N ILE A 517 6.03 -14.18 15.43
CA ILE A 517 5.27 -13.44 14.41
C ILE A 517 3.78 -13.34 14.77
N GLU A 518 3.21 -14.39 15.33
CA GLU A 518 1.80 -14.47 15.70
C GLU A 518 1.42 -13.47 16.80
N ASP A 519 2.32 -13.20 17.75
CA ASP A 519 2.09 -12.22 18.81
C ASP A 519 2.03 -10.80 18.24
N ILE A 520 2.84 -10.52 17.21
CA ILE A 520 2.82 -9.24 16.49
C ILE A 520 1.47 -9.03 15.82
N THR A 521 0.94 -10.07 15.15
CA THR A 521 -0.41 -10.03 14.57
C THR A 521 -1.45 -9.64 15.61
N ARG A 522 -1.43 -10.33 16.75
CA ARG A 522 -2.39 -10.06 17.84
C ARG A 522 -2.24 -8.66 18.43
N GLU A 523 -1.01 -8.13 18.50
CA GLU A 523 -0.79 -6.78 19.02
C GLU A 523 -1.42 -5.74 18.09
N TYR A 524 -1.16 -5.79 16.78
CA TYR A 524 -1.75 -4.82 15.87
C TYR A 524 -3.27 -4.95 15.75
N ASN A 525 -3.83 -6.17 15.90
CA ASN A 525 -5.28 -6.37 15.87
C ASN A 525 -6.00 -5.59 16.98
N LYS A 526 -5.34 -5.35 18.13
CA LYS A 526 -5.90 -4.56 19.23
C LYS A 526 -6.03 -3.07 18.89
N GLY A 527 -5.23 -2.57 17.95
CA GLY A 527 -5.11 -1.14 17.65
C GLY A 527 -5.74 -0.67 16.35
N MET A 528 -5.90 -1.53 15.35
CA MET A 528 -6.28 -1.12 13.99
C MET A 528 -7.81 -1.04 13.75
N TRP A 529 -8.52 -0.39 14.67
CA TRP A 529 -9.99 -0.21 14.65
C TRP A 529 -10.51 0.77 13.61
N THR A 530 -9.66 1.56 12.99
CA THR A 530 -10.07 2.48 11.94
C THR A 530 -10.40 1.76 10.65
N ILE A 531 -9.72 0.67 10.32
CA ILE A 531 -9.89 -0.04 9.04
C ILE A 531 -10.37 -1.48 9.20
N GLY A 532 -10.61 -1.95 10.43
CA GLY A 532 -11.12 -3.29 10.70
C GLY A 532 -10.07 -4.35 10.42
N TYR A 533 -8.88 -4.14 10.98
CA TYR A 533 -7.82 -5.15 11.07
C TYR A 533 -7.93 -5.91 12.39
N THR A 534 -9.13 -6.13 12.92
CA THR A 534 -9.33 -6.62 14.29
C THR A 534 -9.74 -8.09 14.32
N GLY A 535 -10.49 -8.54 13.30
CA GLY A 535 -11.02 -9.90 13.23
C GLY A 535 -10.03 -10.92 12.67
N GLN A 536 -8.93 -10.50 12.03
CA GLN A 536 -7.96 -11.41 11.44
C GLN A 536 -6.97 -11.91 12.49
N SER A 537 -7.05 -13.19 12.86
CA SER A 537 -6.02 -13.83 13.68
C SER A 537 -5.06 -14.68 12.84
N PRO A 538 -3.85 -15.00 13.35
CA PRO A 538 -2.95 -15.96 12.71
C PRO A 538 -3.64 -17.30 12.41
N GLU A 539 -4.48 -17.79 13.33
CA GLU A 539 -5.22 -19.04 13.17
C GLU A 539 -6.14 -18.99 11.96
N ARG A 540 -6.93 -17.91 11.82
CA ARG A 540 -7.86 -17.76 10.70
C ARG A 540 -7.11 -17.60 9.39
N LEU A 541 -6.06 -16.79 9.35
CA LEU A 541 -5.26 -16.59 8.13
C LEU A 541 -4.57 -17.88 7.67
N LYS A 542 -4.01 -18.67 8.60
CA LYS A 542 -3.45 -20.00 8.31
C LYS A 542 -4.53 -21.00 7.88
N ALA A 543 -5.72 -20.94 8.47
CA ALA A 543 -6.84 -21.78 8.05
C ALA A 543 -7.27 -21.47 6.61
N HIS A 544 -7.33 -20.19 6.20
CA HIS A 544 -7.61 -19.81 4.82
C HIS A 544 -6.53 -20.31 3.86
N GLN A 545 -5.25 -20.17 4.22
CA GLN A 545 -4.14 -20.64 3.39
C GLN A 545 -4.20 -22.17 3.19
N LYS A 546 -4.41 -22.95 4.27
CA LYS A 546 -4.50 -24.42 4.19
C LYS A 546 -5.74 -24.94 3.45
N ASN A 547 -6.78 -24.12 3.31
CA ASN A 547 -8.07 -24.50 2.76
C ASN A 547 -8.50 -23.61 1.58
N TRP A 548 -7.57 -22.96 0.88
CA TRP A 548 -7.96 -22.01 -0.19
C TRP A 548 -8.79 -22.65 -1.31
N HIS A 549 -8.71 -23.97 -1.46
CA HIS A 549 -9.45 -24.76 -2.44
C HIS A 549 -10.97 -24.77 -2.18
N THR A 550 -11.42 -24.41 -0.97
CA THR A 550 -12.84 -24.35 -0.63
C THR A 550 -13.50 -23.05 -1.06
N PHE A 551 -12.74 -22.06 -1.54
CA PHE A 551 -13.24 -20.73 -1.88
C PHE A 551 -13.63 -20.66 -3.36
N ASP A 552 -14.80 -20.09 -3.65
CA ASP A 552 -15.25 -19.90 -5.02
C ASP A 552 -14.37 -18.89 -5.78
N ASN A 553 -14.08 -19.22 -7.04
CA ASN A 553 -13.19 -18.42 -7.90
C ASN A 553 -13.81 -17.09 -8.36
N THR A 554 -15.08 -16.81 -8.05
CA THR A 554 -15.74 -15.54 -8.39
C THR A 554 -16.15 -14.78 -7.14
N SER A 555 -16.93 -15.39 -6.25
CA SER A 555 -17.41 -14.72 -5.03
C SER A 555 -16.35 -14.62 -3.93
N LEU A 556 -15.28 -15.42 -4.01
CA LEU A 556 -14.29 -15.60 -2.95
C LEU A 556 -14.87 -16.12 -1.64
N GLU A 557 -16.11 -16.58 -1.60
CA GLU A 557 -16.73 -17.14 -0.41
C GLU A 557 -16.35 -18.62 -0.28
N ALA A 558 -15.99 -19.04 0.93
CA ALA A 558 -15.77 -20.45 1.22
C ALA A 558 -17.08 -21.23 1.23
N VAL A 559 -17.17 -22.24 0.37
CA VAL A 559 -18.29 -23.19 0.28
C VAL A 559 -17.89 -24.49 0.97
N GLY A 560 -18.14 -24.57 2.27
CA GLY A 560 -17.76 -25.69 3.12
C GLY A 560 -16.38 -25.55 3.79
N GLY A 561 -15.99 -26.59 4.51
CA GLY A 561 -14.72 -26.65 5.23
C GLY A 561 -14.62 -25.70 6.45
N PRO A 562 -13.42 -25.57 7.05
CA PRO A 562 -13.22 -24.81 8.29
C PRO A 562 -13.49 -23.31 8.18
N ALA A 563 -13.43 -22.75 6.98
CA ALA A 563 -13.62 -21.33 6.69
C ALA A 563 -15.01 -21.00 6.10
N ASN A 564 -15.95 -21.94 6.11
CA ASN A 564 -17.27 -21.80 5.48
C ASN A 564 -17.95 -20.45 5.80
N GLY A 565 -18.36 -19.72 4.76
CA GLY A 565 -19.01 -18.41 4.86
C GLY A 565 -18.04 -17.22 5.03
N GLU A 566 -16.74 -17.46 5.18
CA GLU A 566 -15.73 -16.41 5.20
C GLU A 566 -15.27 -16.07 3.77
N THR A 567 -14.80 -14.83 3.56
CA THR A 567 -14.25 -14.40 2.27
C THR A 567 -12.73 -14.59 2.24
N TYR A 568 -12.18 -15.08 1.14
CA TYR A 568 -10.76 -15.43 1.04
C TYR A 568 -9.83 -14.26 1.42
N GLY A 569 -8.93 -14.55 2.36
CA GLY A 569 -8.02 -13.58 2.97
C GLY A 569 -8.65 -12.51 3.85
N LEU A 570 -9.89 -12.65 4.30
CA LEU A 570 -10.54 -11.73 5.27
C LEU A 570 -10.32 -10.24 4.93
N PRO A 571 -10.67 -9.81 3.71
CA PRO A 571 -10.36 -8.48 3.23
C PRO A 571 -10.92 -7.43 4.17
N TRP A 572 -10.13 -6.41 4.47
CA TRP A 572 -10.55 -5.41 5.43
C TRP A 572 -11.61 -4.46 4.82
N PRO A 573 -12.61 -4.01 5.60
CA PRO A 573 -12.77 -4.29 7.04
C PRO A 573 -13.21 -5.72 7.41
N CYS A 574 -12.58 -6.25 8.47
CA CYS A 574 -12.98 -7.43 9.21
C CYS A 574 -13.07 -7.06 10.70
N TRP A 575 -14.29 -6.79 11.16
CA TRP A 575 -14.55 -6.21 12.48
C TRP A 575 -14.66 -7.26 13.59
N GLY A 576 -14.50 -6.81 14.83
CA GLY A 576 -14.71 -7.62 16.02
C GLY A 576 -13.52 -8.50 16.37
N THR A 577 -13.74 -9.46 17.27
CA THR A 577 -12.73 -10.45 17.64
C THR A 577 -12.74 -11.62 16.65
N PRO A 578 -11.68 -12.43 16.57
CA PRO A 578 -11.63 -13.60 15.69
C PRO A 578 -12.79 -14.59 15.91
N GLU A 579 -13.28 -14.72 17.14
CA GLU A 579 -14.38 -15.62 17.53
C GLU A 579 -15.73 -15.18 16.95
N MET A 580 -15.89 -13.88 16.66
CA MET A 580 -17.09 -13.36 16.00
C MET A 580 -17.19 -13.79 14.54
N LYS A 581 -16.11 -14.31 13.94
CA LYS A 581 -16.05 -14.81 12.56
C LYS A 581 -16.64 -13.86 11.52
N HIS A 582 -16.36 -12.55 11.66
CA HIS A 582 -16.71 -11.60 10.61
C HIS A 582 -16.06 -12.05 9.28
N PRO A 583 -16.81 -12.14 8.16
CA PRO A 583 -16.34 -12.80 6.95
C PRO A 583 -15.26 -12.00 6.19
N GLY A 584 -15.17 -10.70 6.48
CA GLY A 584 -14.37 -9.74 5.72
C GLY A 584 -15.23 -9.05 4.66
N THR A 585 -14.77 -7.90 4.19
CA THR A 585 -15.50 -6.99 3.28
C THR A 585 -14.75 -6.88 1.96
N HIS A 586 -15.07 -7.73 0.99
CA HIS A 586 -14.40 -7.69 -0.32
C HIS A 586 -14.99 -6.63 -1.26
N ILE A 587 -16.27 -6.27 -1.09
CA ILE A 587 -16.92 -5.12 -1.74
C ILE A 587 -17.14 -4.05 -0.68
N LEU A 588 -16.36 -2.97 -0.74
CA LEU A 588 -16.58 -1.82 0.14
C LEU A 588 -17.90 -1.15 -0.21
N TYR A 589 -18.59 -0.69 0.82
CA TYR A 589 -19.80 0.15 0.73
C TYR A 589 -21.04 -0.58 0.18
N ASP A 590 -21.04 -1.91 0.24
CA ASP A 590 -22.20 -2.75 -0.08
C ASP A 590 -23.26 -2.64 1.03
N THR A 591 -24.38 -2.02 0.71
CA THR A 591 -25.52 -1.83 1.62
C THR A 591 -26.56 -2.93 1.52
N SER A 592 -26.38 -3.91 0.62
CA SER A 592 -27.26 -5.08 0.53
C SER A 592 -26.99 -6.09 1.65
N LYS A 593 -25.83 -5.98 2.30
CA LYS A 593 -25.41 -6.81 3.44
C LYS A 593 -25.35 -5.98 4.72
N THR A 594 -25.61 -6.63 5.85
CA THR A 594 -25.36 -6.01 7.17
C THR A 594 -23.86 -5.89 7.42
N VAL A 595 -23.44 -4.99 8.32
CA VAL A 595 -22.03 -4.86 8.71
C VAL A 595 -21.46 -6.20 9.21
N ALA A 596 -22.23 -6.97 9.99
CA ALA A 596 -21.80 -8.28 10.48
C ALA A 596 -21.52 -9.31 9.36
N GLN A 597 -22.11 -9.11 8.18
CA GLN A 597 -21.95 -9.96 7.01
C GLN A 597 -20.96 -9.38 5.98
N GLY A 598 -20.15 -8.39 6.38
CA GLY A 598 -19.19 -7.74 5.49
C GLY A 598 -19.81 -6.71 4.55
N GLY A 599 -20.97 -6.14 4.90
CA GLY A 599 -21.51 -4.95 4.28
C GLY A 599 -21.03 -3.66 4.95
N GLY A 600 -21.44 -2.50 4.43
CA GLY A 600 -21.12 -1.22 5.05
C GLY A 600 -21.53 0.00 4.23
N ASN A 601 -21.40 1.17 4.85
CA ASN A 601 -21.63 2.47 4.22
C ASN A 601 -20.33 3.25 4.05
N PHE A 602 -20.39 4.33 3.26
CA PHE A 602 -19.28 5.28 3.17
C PHE A 602 -18.94 5.85 4.55
N ARG A 603 -17.66 6.12 4.78
CA ARG A 603 -17.22 6.75 6.02
C ARG A 603 -17.11 8.26 5.81
N ALA A 604 -17.81 9.00 6.67
CA ALA A 604 -17.66 10.44 6.77
C ALA A 604 -16.23 10.81 7.21
N ARG A 605 -15.44 11.42 6.31
CA ARG A 605 -14.09 11.94 6.63
C ARG A 605 -14.11 13.37 7.17
N PHE A 606 -15.07 14.19 6.73
CA PHE A 606 -15.12 15.64 6.98
C PHE A 606 -16.23 16.03 7.97
N GLY A 607 -16.49 15.17 8.96
CA GLY A 607 -17.63 15.32 9.87
C GLY A 607 -18.95 14.90 9.23
N VAL A 608 -20.07 15.27 9.86
CA VAL A 608 -21.42 14.99 9.36
C VAL A 608 -22.14 16.24 8.85
N GLU A 609 -21.47 17.40 8.88
CA GLU A 609 -22.01 18.70 8.52
C GLU A 609 -20.98 19.56 7.77
N ARG A 610 -21.45 20.43 6.86
CA ARG A 610 -20.65 21.47 6.21
C ARG A 610 -21.48 22.73 5.99
N ASN A 611 -20.92 23.89 6.33
CA ASN A 611 -21.62 25.18 6.19
C ASN A 611 -23.00 25.23 6.87
N GLY A 612 -23.21 24.45 7.94
CA GLY A 612 -24.49 24.32 8.63
C GLY A 612 -25.49 23.35 7.98
N GLU A 613 -25.14 22.70 6.87
CA GLU A 613 -25.94 21.66 6.24
C GLU A 613 -25.41 20.27 6.62
N SER A 614 -26.32 19.38 7.04
CA SER A 614 -25.99 17.99 7.29
C SER A 614 -25.73 17.25 5.98
N TYR A 615 -24.68 16.41 5.96
CA TYR A 615 -24.44 15.45 4.87
C TYR A 615 -25.47 14.32 4.86
N TRP A 616 -26.15 14.09 5.98
CA TRP A 616 -27.28 13.18 6.04
C TRP A 616 -28.49 13.89 5.45
N LEU A 617 -29.04 13.33 4.39
CA LEU A 617 -30.37 13.71 3.95
C LEU A 617 -31.29 13.55 5.15
N THR A 618 -31.90 14.64 5.60
CA THR A 618 -33.08 14.60 6.45
C THR A 618 -34.24 14.02 5.63
N THR A 619 -34.19 12.73 5.33
CA THR A 619 -35.40 11.97 5.03
C THR A 619 -35.93 11.47 6.36
N ALA A 620 -36.94 12.21 6.81
CA ALA A 620 -37.84 11.91 7.89
C ALA A 620 -38.30 10.43 7.88
N THR A 621 -38.52 9.91 9.09
CA THR A 621 -39.57 8.93 9.46
C THR A 621 -40.18 8.12 8.30
N HIS A 622 -39.85 6.83 8.22
CA HIS A 622 -40.80 5.71 8.29
C HIS A 622 -40.08 4.37 8.40
#